data_AF-A0A2V2RSS7-F1
#
_entry.id   AF-A0A2V2RSS7-F1
#
_cell.length_a   1.000
_cell.length_b   1.000
_cell.length_c   1.000
_cell.angle_alpha   90.00
_cell.angle_beta   90.00
_cell.angle_gamma   90.00
#
_symmetry.space_group_name_H-M   'P 1'
#
loop_
_entity.id
_entity.type
_entity.pdbx_description
1 polymer ?
#
loop_
_entity_poly.entity_id
_entity_poly.type
_entity_poly.pdbx_seq_one_letter_code
_entity_poly.pdbx_strand_id
1 'polypeptide(L)'
;PKEVQANIGTGEFRSLHPLWNRRFSTKFNGVGYPVQCGAAALYTPEGKAQVSKLIEHYMGNAQILRKAVMSGGLSVYGGLNAPYIWVKGPEGNSSWDLFDRILKEVNIVVTPGSGFGEAGEGYFRISAFNSRSNAQEAARRFQEITW
;
A
#
# COMPACT_ATOMS: atom_id res chain seq x y z
N PRO A 1 -9.11 9.85 25.98
CA PRO A 1 -9.06 11.32 25.75
C PRO A 1 -10.01 12.09 26.68
N LYS A 2 -9.88 11.95 28.00
CA LYS A 2 -10.74 12.66 28.97
C LYS A 2 -10.35 14.13 29.16
N GLU A 3 -9.09 14.45 28.92
CA GLU A 3 -8.51 15.79 29.10
C GLU A 3 -8.48 16.61 27.81
N VAL A 4 -8.77 15.99 26.65
CA VAL A 4 -8.66 16.65 25.35
C VAL A 4 -9.82 17.64 25.14
N GLN A 5 -9.47 18.89 24.86
CA GLN A 5 -10.38 19.95 24.44
C GLN A 5 -10.24 20.20 22.94
N ALA A 6 -11.35 20.50 22.26
CA ALA A 6 -11.37 20.84 20.84
C ALA A 6 -11.96 22.24 20.62
N ASN A 7 -11.33 23.03 19.74
CA ASN A 7 -11.86 24.30 19.29
C ASN A 7 -13.02 24.06 18.30
N ILE A 8 -14.15 24.70 18.51
CA ILE A 8 -15.36 24.51 17.67
C ILE A 8 -15.46 25.51 16.51
N GLY A 9 -14.38 26.20 16.17
CA GLY A 9 -14.30 27.19 15.09
C GLY A 9 -14.65 28.62 15.49
N THR A 10 -15.12 28.82 16.74
CA THR A 10 -15.49 30.14 17.30
C THR A 10 -14.46 30.70 18.29
N GLY A 11 -13.34 29.98 18.50
CA GLY A 11 -12.38 30.29 19.56
C GLY A 11 -12.74 29.67 20.92
N GLU A 12 -13.95 29.14 21.06
CA GLU A 12 -14.38 28.38 22.23
C GLU A 12 -13.85 26.95 22.21
N PHE A 13 -13.45 26.45 23.38
CA PHE A 13 -13.00 25.08 23.58
C PHE A 13 -14.06 24.25 24.32
N ARG A 14 -14.28 23.03 23.82
CA ARG A 14 -15.21 22.06 24.40
C ARG A 14 -14.52 20.73 24.65
N SER A 15 -14.96 20.04 25.71
CA SER A 15 -14.50 18.69 26.00
C SER A 15 -14.82 17.76 24.82
N LEU A 16 -13.80 17.09 24.29
CA LEU A 16 -13.95 16.15 23.18
C LEU A 16 -14.56 14.83 23.63
N HIS A 17 -14.42 14.50 24.92
CA HIS A 17 -14.78 13.19 25.47
C HIS A 17 -16.26 12.82 25.26
N PRO A 18 -17.27 13.68 25.53
CA PRO A 18 -18.67 13.36 25.29
C PRO A 18 -18.98 13.05 23.83
N LEU A 19 -18.38 13.81 22.89
CA LEU A 19 -18.57 13.62 21.45
C LEU A 19 -17.93 12.31 20.96
N TRP A 20 -16.70 12.05 21.40
CA TRP A 20 -16.00 10.79 21.15
C TRP A 20 -16.79 9.60 21.71
N ASN A 21 -17.25 9.68 22.97
CA ASN A 21 -17.97 8.60 23.62
C ASN A 21 -19.26 8.27 22.86
N ARG A 22 -20.05 9.28 22.48
CA ARG A 22 -21.27 9.08 21.68
C ARG A 22 -20.97 8.48 20.31
N ARG A 23 -19.92 8.95 19.61
CA ARG A 23 -19.51 8.41 18.30
C ARG A 23 -19.15 6.93 18.41
N PHE A 24 -18.40 6.55 19.45
CA PHE A 24 -17.99 5.17 19.67
C PHE A 24 -19.18 4.32 20.10
N SER A 25 -19.89 4.67 21.17
CA SER A 25 -20.99 3.86 21.73
C SER A 25 -22.18 3.66 20.78
N THR A 26 -22.36 4.52 19.77
CA THR A 26 -23.48 4.41 18.82
C THR A 26 -23.09 3.79 17.48
N LYS A 27 -21.84 3.94 17.03
CA LYS A 27 -21.43 3.53 15.67
C LYS A 27 -20.32 2.47 15.66
N PHE A 28 -19.86 2.01 16.82
CA PHE A 28 -18.79 1.03 16.94
C PHE A 28 -18.93 0.21 18.23
N ASN A 29 -18.97 -1.11 18.11
CA ASN A 29 -19.13 -2.03 19.24
C ASN A 29 -17.80 -2.67 19.72
N GLY A 30 -16.66 -2.17 19.23
CA GLY A 30 -15.35 -2.70 19.59
C GLY A 30 -14.82 -3.74 18.60
N VAL A 31 -13.49 -3.93 18.61
CA VAL A 31 -12.84 -4.99 17.82
C VAL A 31 -13.14 -6.35 18.46
N GLY A 32 -13.45 -7.36 17.65
CA GLY A 32 -13.72 -8.71 18.16
C GLY A 32 -12.54 -9.28 18.98
N TYR A 33 -12.85 -9.97 20.08
CA TYR A 33 -11.85 -10.53 20.99
C TYR A 33 -10.79 -11.42 20.31
N PRO A 34 -11.12 -12.29 19.33
CA PRO A 34 -10.11 -13.08 18.62
C PRO A 34 -9.06 -12.24 17.89
N VAL A 35 -9.47 -11.11 17.29
CA VAL A 35 -8.55 -10.19 16.59
C VAL A 35 -7.66 -9.47 17.60
N GLN A 36 -8.20 -9.07 18.75
CA GLN A 36 -7.39 -8.48 19.82
C GLN A 36 -6.34 -9.46 20.35
N CYS A 37 -6.69 -10.73 20.54
CA CYS A 37 -5.74 -11.77 20.94
C CYS A 37 -4.66 -11.99 19.88
N GLY A 38 -5.04 -12.08 18.60
CA GLY A 38 -4.09 -12.18 17.49
C GLY A 38 -3.13 -10.99 17.44
N ALA A 39 -3.64 -9.76 17.61
CA ALA A 39 -2.82 -8.56 17.65
C ALA A 39 -1.88 -8.55 18.87
N ALA A 40 -2.34 -8.98 20.05
CA ALA A 40 -1.50 -9.12 21.23
C ALA A 40 -0.35 -10.12 21.01
N ALA A 41 -0.62 -11.24 20.32
CA ALA A 41 0.39 -12.24 20.00
C ALA A 41 1.51 -11.69 19.09
N LEU A 42 1.26 -10.67 18.27
CA LEU A 42 2.29 -10.03 17.45
C LEU A 42 3.39 -9.35 18.29
N TYR A 43 3.13 -9.07 19.57
CA TYR A 43 4.08 -8.40 20.47
C TYR A 43 4.98 -9.38 21.26
N THR A 44 4.75 -10.69 21.18
CA THR A 44 5.67 -11.69 21.75
C THR A 44 6.97 -11.76 20.95
N PRO A 45 8.06 -12.34 21.51
CA PRO A 45 9.30 -12.56 20.75
C PRO A 45 9.08 -13.34 19.45
N GLU A 46 8.25 -14.37 19.47
CA GLU A 46 7.95 -15.23 18.32
C GLU A 46 7.13 -14.47 17.27
N GLY A 47 6.10 -13.73 17.71
CA GLY A 47 5.28 -12.89 16.84
C GLY A 47 6.10 -11.82 16.13
N LYS A 48 7.00 -11.14 16.86
CA LYS A 48 7.93 -10.17 16.27
C LYS A 48 8.84 -10.81 15.23
N ALA A 49 9.42 -11.98 15.52
CA ALA A 49 10.27 -12.70 14.58
C ALA A 49 9.52 -13.10 13.29
N GLN A 50 8.28 -13.55 13.41
CA GLN A 50 7.42 -13.90 12.26
C GLN A 50 7.09 -12.66 11.41
N VAL A 51 6.73 -11.55 12.04
CA VAL A 51 6.45 -10.27 11.36
C VAL A 51 7.70 -9.77 10.63
N SER A 52 8.87 -9.77 11.28
CA SER A 52 10.13 -9.36 10.66
C SER A 52 10.45 -10.19 9.42
N LYS A 53 10.25 -11.51 9.47
CA LYS A 53 10.47 -12.41 8.32
C LYS A 53 9.51 -12.11 7.16
N LEU A 54 8.24 -11.80 7.45
CA LEU A 54 7.27 -11.41 6.42
C LEU A 54 7.61 -10.06 5.78
N ILE A 55 8.04 -9.08 6.59
CA ILE A 55 8.49 -7.78 6.09
C ILE A 55 9.70 -7.98 5.16
N GLU A 56 10.71 -8.74 5.60
CA GLU A 56 11.89 -9.06 4.78
C GLU A 56 11.50 -9.74 3.45
N HIS A 57 10.57 -10.71 3.50
CA HIS A 57 10.07 -11.39 2.30
C HIS A 57 9.45 -10.41 1.29
N TYR A 58 8.56 -9.52 1.75
CA TYR A 58 7.88 -8.56 0.87
C TYR A 58 8.80 -7.42 0.41
N MET A 59 9.75 -6.99 1.24
CA MET A 59 10.76 -6.02 0.80
C MET A 59 11.73 -6.63 -0.23
N GLY A 60 12.06 -7.92 -0.09
CA GLY A 60 12.78 -8.67 -1.12
C GLY A 60 12.00 -8.75 -2.44
N ASN A 61 10.68 -8.97 -2.38
CA ASN A 61 9.83 -8.90 -3.57
C ASN A 61 9.84 -7.50 -4.21
N ALA A 62 9.77 -6.44 -3.39
CA ALA A 62 9.83 -5.06 -3.88
C ALA A 62 11.14 -4.77 -4.62
N GLN A 63 12.27 -5.26 -4.11
CA GLN A 63 13.58 -5.14 -4.77
C GLN A 63 13.63 -5.87 -6.13
N ILE A 64 13.07 -7.09 -6.20
CA ILE A 64 13.00 -7.88 -7.44
C ILE A 64 12.21 -7.12 -8.50
N LEU A 65 10.99 -6.67 -8.16
CA LEU A 65 10.12 -5.93 -9.07
C LEU A 65 10.74 -4.59 -9.47
N ARG A 66 11.32 -3.86 -8.52
CA ARG A 66 12.00 -2.59 -8.77
C ARG A 66 13.11 -2.76 -9.81
N LYS A 67 13.98 -3.75 -9.63
CA LYS A 67 15.11 -4.01 -10.54
C LYS A 67 14.61 -4.36 -11.94
N ALA A 68 13.59 -5.21 -12.05
CA ALA A 68 13.04 -5.63 -13.33
C ALA A 68 12.43 -4.47 -14.11
N VAL A 69 11.59 -3.66 -13.47
CA VAL A 69 10.95 -2.51 -14.11
C VAL A 69 11.96 -1.43 -14.49
N MET A 70 12.96 -1.17 -13.64
CA MET A 70 14.06 -0.25 -13.98
C MET A 70 14.88 -0.76 -15.18
N SER A 71 15.12 -2.07 -15.29
CA SER A 71 15.83 -2.64 -16.44
C SER A 71 15.04 -2.55 -17.75
N GLY A 72 13.70 -2.43 -17.66
CA GLY A 72 12.81 -2.17 -18.79
C GLY A 72 12.74 -0.68 -19.19
N GLY A 73 13.57 0.19 -18.62
CA GLY A 73 13.69 1.60 -19.02
C GLY A 73 12.71 2.56 -18.32
N LEU A 74 11.87 2.09 -17.40
CA LEU A 74 10.94 2.95 -16.68
C LEU A 74 11.55 3.60 -15.44
N SER A 75 11.04 4.78 -15.10
CA SER A 75 11.41 5.48 -13.86
C SER A 75 10.63 4.90 -12.67
N VAL A 76 11.35 4.43 -11.64
CA VAL A 76 10.77 3.76 -10.48
C VAL A 76 11.11 4.46 -9.16
N TYR A 77 10.08 4.75 -8.38
CA TYR A 77 10.13 5.37 -7.06
C TYR A 77 9.63 4.38 -5.98
N GLY A 78 10.02 4.58 -4.72
CA GLY A 78 9.62 3.69 -3.63
C GLY A 78 10.25 2.28 -3.70
N GLY A 79 9.64 1.30 -3.03
CA GLY A 79 10.21 -0.06 -2.90
C GLY A 79 11.42 -0.19 -1.98
N LEU A 80 11.77 0.88 -1.26
CA LEU A 80 12.89 0.91 -0.30
C LEU A 80 12.39 0.84 1.14
N ASN A 81 11.29 1.55 1.43
CA ASN A 81 10.69 1.67 2.77
C ASN A 81 9.22 1.25 2.79
N ALA A 82 8.68 0.76 1.68
CA ALA A 82 7.29 0.34 1.54
C ALA A 82 7.17 -0.87 0.60
N PRO A 83 6.19 -1.78 0.83
CA PRO A 83 6.02 -3.03 0.07
C PRO A 83 5.27 -2.81 -1.25
N TYR A 84 5.66 -1.79 -2.00
CA TYR A 84 5.19 -1.49 -3.35
C TYR A 84 6.18 -0.55 -4.03
N ILE A 85 6.13 -0.53 -5.37
CA ILE A 85 6.83 0.45 -6.19
C ILE A 85 5.85 1.34 -6.93
N TRP A 86 6.28 2.58 -7.16
CA TRP A 86 5.55 3.58 -7.93
C TRP A 86 6.30 3.87 -9.22
N VAL A 87 5.65 3.67 -10.35
CA VAL A 87 6.31 3.64 -11.66
C VAL A 87 5.71 4.72 -12.54
N LYS A 88 6.57 5.56 -13.14
CA LYS A 88 6.17 6.50 -14.18
C LYS A 88 6.10 5.74 -15.50
N GLY A 89 4.94 5.76 -16.15
CA GLY A 89 4.81 5.20 -17.50
C GLY A 89 5.42 6.10 -18.58
N PRO A 90 5.45 5.62 -19.83
CA PRO A 90 5.85 6.44 -20.97
C PRO A 90 4.95 7.66 -21.16
N GLU A 91 5.53 8.75 -21.66
CA GLU A 91 4.78 9.98 -21.92
C GLU A 91 3.60 9.74 -22.89
N GLY A 92 2.53 10.52 -22.71
CA GLY A 92 1.33 10.43 -23.53
C GLY A 92 0.35 9.31 -23.18
N ASN A 93 0.69 8.41 -22.24
CA ASN A 93 -0.22 7.37 -21.77
C ASN A 93 -0.91 7.80 -20.48
N SER A 94 -2.23 7.63 -20.39
CA SER A 94 -2.92 7.77 -19.11
C SER A 94 -2.62 6.56 -18.20
N SER A 95 -2.86 6.72 -16.91
CA SER A 95 -2.72 5.67 -15.91
C SER A 95 -3.58 4.45 -16.22
N TRP A 96 -4.77 4.68 -16.80
CA TRP A 96 -5.68 3.62 -17.21
C TRP A 96 -5.23 2.93 -18.49
N ASP A 97 -4.64 3.66 -19.45
CA ASP A 97 -4.03 3.05 -20.63
C ASP A 97 -2.88 2.12 -20.24
N LEU A 98 -2.03 2.57 -19.29
CA LEU A 98 -0.95 1.75 -18.74
C LEU A 98 -1.49 0.50 -18.05
N PHE A 99 -2.51 0.63 -17.21
CA PHE A 99 -3.16 -0.50 -16.54
C PHE A 99 -3.67 -1.52 -17.57
N ASP A 100 -4.45 -1.06 -18.54
CA ASP A 100 -5.06 -1.90 -19.57
C ASP A 100 -4.02 -2.63 -20.40
N ARG A 101 -2.94 -1.93 -20.78
CA ARG A 101 -1.83 -2.49 -21.54
C ARG A 101 -1.12 -3.59 -20.77
N ILE A 102 -0.74 -3.33 -19.52
CA ILE A 102 -0.07 -4.32 -18.66
C ILE A 102 -0.97 -5.54 -18.43
N LEU A 103 -2.27 -5.33 -18.23
CA LEU A 103 -3.22 -6.43 -18.04
C LEU A 103 -3.37 -7.29 -19.30
N LYS A 104 -3.49 -6.67 -20.47
CA LYS A 104 -3.70 -7.37 -21.74
C LYS A 104 -2.45 -8.06 -22.26
N GLU A 105 -1.29 -7.40 -22.18
CA GLU A 105 -0.05 -7.90 -22.78
C GLU A 105 0.68 -8.89 -21.87
N VAL A 106 0.71 -8.67 -20.55
CA VAL A 106 1.50 -9.50 -19.62
C VAL A 106 0.68 -10.14 -18.50
N ASN A 107 -0.63 -9.91 -18.48
CA ASN A 107 -1.57 -10.47 -17.50
C ASN A 107 -1.18 -10.17 -16.05
N ILE A 108 -0.73 -8.93 -15.81
CA ILE A 108 -0.44 -8.43 -14.46
C ILE A 108 -1.45 -7.35 -14.10
N VAL A 109 -2.05 -7.49 -12.93
CA VAL A 109 -2.91 -6.44 -12.37
C VAL A 109 -2.04 -5.44 -11.61
N VAL A 110 -2.09 -4.18 -12.01
CA VAL A 110 -1.48 -3.05 -11.29
C VAL A 110 -2.57 -2.11 -10.78
N THR A 111 -2.22 -1.09 -10.00
CA THR A 111 -3.18 -0.03 -9.64
C THR A 111 -2.87 1.23 -10.46
N PRO A 112 -3.81 1.76 -11.26
CA PRO A 112 -3.59 3.00 -12.01
C PRO A 112 -3.36 4.16 -11.05
N GLY A 113 -2.41 5.02 -11.36
CA GLY A 113 -1.96 6.10 -10.48
C GLY A 113 -3.01 7.18 -10.25
N SER A 114 -3.83 7.49 -11.25
CA SER A 114 -4.96 8.42 -11.14
C SER A 114 -6.00 8.03 -10.08
N GLY A 115 -6.06 6.75 -9.69
CA GLY A 115 -6.88 6.30 -8.55
C GLY A 115 -6.42 6.84 -7.19
N PHE A 116 -5.21 7.40 -7.10
CA PHE A 116 -4.66 8.08 -5.92
C PHE A 116 -4.83 9.61 -5.97
N GLY A 117 -5.53 10.13 -6.99
CA GLY A 117 -5.74 11.56 -7.23
C GLY A 117 -5.05 12.06 -8.50
N GLU A 118 -5.34 13.30 -8.89
CA GLU A 118 -4.88 13.90 -10.14
C GLU A 118 -3.35 13.89 -10.30
N ALA A 119 -2.61 14.09 -9.21
CA ALA A 119 -1.14 14.06 -9.20
C ALA A 119 -0.54 12.66 -9.49
N GLY A 120 -1.37 11.61 -9.52
CA GLY A 120 -0.95 10.27 -9.88
C GLY A 120 -1.09 9.95 -11.38
N GLU A 121 -1.58 10.88 -12.20
CA GLU A 121 -1.76 10.67 -13.63
C GLU A 121 -0.44 10.36 -14.36
N GLY A 122 -0.45 9.40 -15.29
CA GLY A 122 0.76 8.88 -15.96
C GLY A 122 1.61 7.92 -15.11
N TYR A 123 1.12 7.48 -13.95
CA TYR A 123 1.81 6.51 -13.09
C TYR A 123 0.98 5.25 -12.85
N PHE A 124 1.62 4.23 -12.29
CA PHE A 124 0.96 3.05 -11.72
C PHE A 124 1.73 2.48 -10.53
N ARG A 125 1.02 1.75 -9.67
CA ARG A 125 1.57 1.07 -8.49
C ARG A 125 1.63 -0.44 -8.70
N ILE A 126 2.76 -1.05 -8.40
CA ILE A 126 2.90 -2.52 -8.31
C ILE A 126 3.08 -2.90 -6.84
N SER A 127 2.22 -3.78 -6.33
CA SER A 127 2.33 -4.33 -4.98
C SER A 127 3.41 -5.42 -4.89
N ALA A 128 4.14 -5.46 -3.79
CA ALA A 128 5.06 -6.54 -3.48
C ALA A 128 4.40 -7.72 -2.73
N PHE A 129 3.11 -7.61 -2.40
CA PHE A 129 2.34 -8.63 -1.68
C PHE A 129 1.97 -9.79 -2.59
N ASN A 130 2.90 -10.73 -2.74
CA ASN A 130 2.65 -12.00 -3.40
C ASN A 130 3.67 -13.06 -2.94
N SER A 131 3.53 -14.29 -3.44
CA SER A 131 4.58 -15.30 -3.29
C SER A 131 5.87 -14.83 -3.98
N ARG A 132 7.02 -15.37 -3.56
CA ARG A 132 8.32 -15.07 -4.19
C ARG A 132 8.33 -15.49 -5.66
N SER A 133 7.74 -16.64 -5.97
CA SER A 133 7.66 -17.16 -7.34
C SER A 133 6.84 -16.23 -8.25
N ASN A 134 5.70 -15.71 -7.76
CA ASN A 134 4.88 -14.79 -8.55
C ASN A 134 5.57 -13.43 -8.71
N ALA A 135 6.31 -12.95 -7.71
CA ALA A 135 7.11 -11.73 -7.85
C ALA A 135 8.22 -11.88 -8.91
N GLN A 136 8.87 -13.06 -8.97
CA GLN A 136 9.88 -13.38 -9.98
C GLN A 136 9.26 -13.52 -11.37
N GLU A 137 8.11 -14.17 -11.49
CA GLU A 137 7.40 -14.30 -12.77
C GLU A 137 6.88 -12.95 -13.26
N ALA A 138 6.31 -12.12 -12.39
CA ALA A 138 5.90 -10.77 -12.73
C ALA A 138 7.11 -9.93 -13.19
N ALA A 139 8.24 -10.02 -12.49
CA ALA A 139 9.49 -9.38 -12.89
C ALA A 139 9.94 -9.81 -14.29
N ARG A 140 9.91 -11.11 -14.59
CA ARG A 140 10.24 -11.65 -15.92
C ARG A 140 9.34 -11.06 -17.00
N ARG A 141 8.03 -11.06 -16.79
CA ARG A 141 7.05 -10.51 -17.76
C ARG A 141 7.16 -9.00 -17.94
N PHE A 142 7.45 -8.24 -16.88
CA PHE A 142 7.73 -6.81 -16.99
C PHE A 142 8.97 -6.48 -17.82
N GLN A 143 9.86 -7.45 -18.04
CA GLN A 143 11.00 -7.29 -18.96
C GLN A 143 10.65 -7.66 -20.41
N GLU A 144 9.51 -8.33 -20.64
CA GLU A 144 9.02 -8.69 -21.98
C GLU A 144 8.16 -7.57 -22.60
N ILE A 145 7.51 -6.76 -21.76
CA ILE A 145 6.71 -5.63 -22.24
C ILE A 145 7.64 -4.54 -22.80
N THR A 146 7.41 -4.18 -24.06
CA THR A 146 8.07 -3.04 -24.71
C THR A 146 7.21 -1.81 -24.48
N TRP A 147 7.80 -0.65 -24.23
CA TRP A 147 7.09 0.56 -23.83
C TRP A 147 6.91 1.54 -24.99
#